data_AF-A0A955I469-F1
#
_entry.id   AF-A0A955I469-F1
#
_cell.length_a   1.000
_cell.length_b   1.000
_cell.length_c   1.000
_cell.angle_alpha   90.00
_cell.angle_beta   90.00
_cell.angle_gamma   90.00
#
_symmetry.space_group_name_H-M   'P 1'
#
loop_
_entity.id
_entity.type
_entity.pdbx_description
1 polymer ?
#
loop_
_entity_poly.entity_id
_entity_poly.type
_entity_poly.pdbx_seq_one_letter_code
_entity_poly.pdbx_strand_id
1 'polypeptide(L)' 'MRLSECVNLQIGDIDSKRMTIKIRQAKGKKDRYVPLSPRLLDLLRVYYREYHPKQYVFE' A
#
# COMPACT_ATOMS: atom_id res chain seq x y z
N MET A 1 -14.35 -1.29 0.64
CA MET A 1 -13.10 -1.23 1.41
C MET A 1 -13.07 0.10 2.14
N ARG A 2 -12.61 0.15 3.40
CA ARG A 2 -12.62 1.40 4.18
C ARG A 2 -11.34 2.18 3.89
N LEU A 3 -11.45 3.48 3.63
CA LEU A 3 -10.33 4.38 3.29
C LEU A 3 -9.18 4.29 4.32
N SER A 4 -9.51 4.04 5.59
CA SER A 4 -8.58 3.89 6.71
C SER A 4 -7.58 2.74 6.57
N GLU A 5 -7.87 1.71 5.76
CA GLU A 5 -6.93 0.61 5.48
C GLU A 5 -5.86 1.02 4.44
N CYS A 6 -6.18 1.98 3.57
CA CYS A 6 -5.24 2.50 2.57
C CYS A 6 -4.28 3.55 3.16
N VAL A 7 -4.71 4.31 4.18
CA VAL A 7 -3.92 5.40 4.79
C VAL A 7 -2.70 4.87 5.55
N ASN A 8 -2.77 3.68 6.14
CA ASN A 8 -1.64 3.08 6.86
C ASN A 8 -0.73 2.21 5.99
N LEU A 9 -0.86 2.28 4.66
CA LEU A 9 -0.05 1.46 3.78
C LEU A 9 1.40 1.94 3.78
N GLN A 10 2.33 1.09 4.18
CA GLN A 10 3.76 1.37 4.08
C GLN A 10 4.30 0.93 2.72
N ILE A 11 5.27 1.66 2.19
CA ILE A 11 5.91 1.35 0.90
C ILE A 11 6.60 -0.01 0.95
N GLY A 12 7.17 -0.37 2.11
CA GLY A 12 7.80 -1.67 2.35
C GLY A 12 6.83 -2.85 2.41
N ASP A 13 5.52 -2.60 2.48
CA ASP A 13 4.50 -3.65 2.46
C ASP A 13 3.98 -3.94 1.04
N ILE A 14 4.43 -3.19 0.02
CA ILE A 14 4.09 -3.42 -1.39
C ILE A 14 5.06 -4.45 -1.97
N ASP A 15 4.55 -5.65 -2.26
CA ASP A 15 5.32 -6.67 -2.97
C ASP A 15 4.99 -6.63 -4.47
N SER A 16 5.83 -5.94 -5.24
CA SER A 16 5.71 -5.86 -6.69
C SER A 16 6.06 -7.17 -7.42
N LYS A 17 6.73 -8.13 -6.76
CA LYS A 17 7.00 -9.45 -7.33
C LYS A 17 5.75 -10.33 -7.26
N ARG A 18 5.05 -10.28 -6.13
CA ARG A 18 3.82 -11.06 -5.90
C ARG A 18 2.56 -10.30 -6.32
N MET A 19 2.68 -9.05 -6.75
CA MET A 19 1.55 -8.17 -7.05
C MET A 19 0.53 -8.16 -5.90
N THR A 20 1.03 -8.03 -4.67
CA THR A 20 0.21 -8.00 -3.46
C THR A 20 0.69 -6.92 -2.51
N ILE A 21 -0.25 -6.34 -1.77
CA ILE A 21 0.02 -5.38 -0.73
C ILE A 21 -0.31 -6.02 0.61
N LYS A 22 0.59 -5.90 1.58
CA LYS A 22 0.34 -6.28 2.96
C LYS A 22 -0.29 -5.10 3.72
N ILE A 23 -1.52 -5.25 4.16
CA ILE A 23 -2.18 -4.30 5.06
C ILE A 23 -1.97 -4.78 6.49
N ARG A 24 -1.06 -4.11 7.21
CA ARG A 24 -0.89 -4.28 8.67
C ARG A 24 -2.01 -3.53 9.40
N GLN A 25 -2.47 -4.05 10.53
CA GLN A 25 -3.53 -3.45 11.36
C GLN A 25 -4.95 -3.43 10.74
N ALA A 26 -5.30 -4.39 9.88
CA ALA A 26 -6.71 -4.57 9.54
C ALA A 26 -7.53 -4.95 10.78
N LYS A 27 -8.80 -4.53 10.81
CA LYS A 27 -9.72 -4.69 11.96
C LYS A 27 -9.58 -6.08 12.60
N GLY A 28 -9.13 -6.11 13.86
CA GLY A 28 -8.87 -7.34 14.60
C GLY A 28 -7.39 -7.76 14.71
N LYS A 29 -6.43 -6.85 14.47
CA LYS A 29 -4.97 -7.10 14.52
C LYS A 29 -4.50 -8.20 13.56
N LYS A 30 -5.25 -8.45 12.47
CA LYS A 30 -4.85 -9.44 11.46
C LYS A 30 -4.25 -8.72 10.27
N ASP A 31 -3.10 -9.22 9.82
CA ASP A 31 -2.53 -8.83 8.54
C ASP A 31 -3.41 -9.36 7.41
N ARG A 32 -3.67 -8.54 6.39
CA ARG A 32 -4.37 -8.97 5.18
C ARG A 32 -3.50 -8.71 3.97
N TYR A 33 -3.50 -9.65 3.04
CA TYR A 33 -2.92 -9.44 1.71
C TYR A 33 -4.04 -9.05 0.77
N VAL A 34 -3.89 -7.92 0.11
CA VAL A 34 -4.79 -7.50 -0.96
C VAL A 34 -4.04 -7.55 -2.30
N PRO A 35 -4.70 -7.99 -3.39
CA PRO A 35 -4.10 -7.98 -4.70
C PRO A 35 -3.81 -6.53 -5.13
N LEU A 36 -2.58 -6.30 -5.58
CA LEU A 36 -2.15 -5.04 -6.16
C LEU A 36 -2.54 -5.02 -7.63
N SER A 37 -3.33 -4.03 -8.02
CA SER A 37 -3.55 -3.80 -9.45
C SER A 37 -2.32 -3.17 -10.09
N PRO A 38 -1.90 -3.57 -11.30
CA PRO A 38 -0.75 -2.98 -11.99
C PRO A 38 -0.92 -1.47 -12.23
N ARG A 39 -2.14 -1.00 -12.50
CA ARG A 39 -2.43 0.45 -12.56
C ARG A 39 -2.16 1.18 -11.25
N LEU A 40 -2.48 0.55 -10.11
CA LEU A 40 -2.20 1.11 -8.80
C LEU A 40 -0.70 1.13 -8.54
N LEU A 41 0.04 0.08 -8.90
CA LEU A 41 1.51 0.08 -8.80
C LEU A 41 2.15 1.22 -9.58
N ASP A 42 1.64 1.52 -10.78
CA ASP A 42 2.14 2.62 -11.60
C ASP A 42 1.89 3.98 -10.95
N LEU A 43 0.65 4.22 -10.49
CA LEU A 43 0.29 5.41 -9.71
C LEU A 43 1.16 5.57 -8.46
N LEU A 44 1.41 4.47 -7.75
CA LEU A 44 2.25 4.45 -6.56
C LEU A 44 3.70 4.78 -6.87
N ARG A 45 4.22 4.33 -8.02
CA ARG A 45 5.57 4.70 -8.49
C ARG A 45 5.66 6.19 -8.85
N VAL A 46 4.66 6.72 -9.52
CA VAL A 46 4.59 8.15 -9.86
C VAL A 46 4.52 8.97 -8.59
N TYR A 47 3.60 8.64 -7.69
CA TYR A 47 3.46 9.30 -6.39
C TYR A 47 4.74 9.21 -5.56
N TYR A 48 5.40 8.04 -5.54
CA TYR A 48 6.66 7.86 -4.83
C TYR A 48 7.79 8.73 -5.38
N ARG A 49 7.87 8.91 -6.71
CA ARG A 49 8.85 9.78 -7.35
C ARG A 49 8.56 11.27 -7.12
N GLU A 50 7.30 11.65 -7.00
CA GLU A 50 6.89 13.04 -6.85
C GLU A 50 6.94 13.51 -5.40
N TYR A 51 6.46 12.70 -4.46
CA TYR A 51 6.35 13.08 -3.05
C TYR A 51 7.47 12.51 -2.17
N HIS A 52 8.28 11.58 -2.69
CA HIS A 52 9.31 10.85 -1.92
C HIS A 52 8.87 10.48 -0.50
N PRO A 53 7.68 9.87 -0.32
CA PRO A 53 7.19 9.53 1.00
C PRO A 53 8.16 8.56 1.67
N LYS A 54 8.57 8.89 2.90
CA LYS A 54 9.53 8.07 3.66
C LYS A 54 8.87 6.93 4.44
N GLN A 55 7.56 6.99 4.70
CA GLN A 55 6.93 6.10 5.67
C GLN A 55 5.54 5.58 5.27
N TYR A 56 4.67 6.41 4.69
CA TYR A 56 3.30 6.02 4.30
C TYR A 56 2.99 6.45 2.88
N VAL A 57 2.19 5.64 2.19
CA VAL A 57 1.85 5.83 0.79
C VAL A 57 0.72 6.85 0.59
N PHE A 58 -0.17 6.97 1.58
CA PHE A 58 -1.29 7.92 1.56
C PHE A 58 -1.35 8.59 2.95
N GLU A 59 -1.11 9.90 3.01
CA GLU A 59 -1.47 10.75 4.16
C GLU A 59 -2.88 11.32 3.96
#